data_AF-F4S207-F1
#
_entry.id   AF-F4S207-F1
#
_cell.length_a   1.000
_cell.length_b   1.000
_cell.length_c   1.000
_cell.angle_alpha   90.00
_cell.angle_beta   90.00
_cell.angle_gamma   90.00
#
_symmetry.space_group_name_H-M   'P 1'
#
loop_
_entity.id
_entity.type
_entity.pdbx_description
1 polymer ?
#
loop_
_entity_poly.entity_id
_entity_poly.type
_entity_poly.pdbx_seq_one_letter_code
_entity_poly.pdbx_strand_id
1 'polypeptide(L)'
;MYHFFDPNESRTETELKRAVDAKTQARFAYLRMEIAIYHNTSDEKRKENGGLSYWRLIDSKLAQLCDKSRDYLRAFNAIILARDQGLFDGKNKWDEIKSNEKFQIPTKEDVHMAIRTLPAAG
;
A
#
# COMPACT_ATOMS: atom_id res chain seq x y z
N MET A 1 4.12 -14.20 26.09
CA MET A 1 2.96 -13.84 25.27
C MET A 1 2.90 -12.32 25.27
N TYR A 2 3.07 -11.67 24.13
CA TYR A 2 3.09 -10.20 24.09
C TYR A 2 1.65 -9.69 24.11
N HIS A 3 1.25 -9.04 25.20
CA HIS A 3 -0.02 -8.32 25.31
C HIS A 3 0.16 -6.92 24.70
N PHE A 4 0.09 -6.84 23.36
CA PHE A 4 0.26 -5.58 22.62
C PHE A 4 -0.96 -4.64 22.71
N PHE A 5 -2.08 -5.14 23.22
CA PHE A 5 -3.31 -4.39 23.38
C PHE A 5 -3.83 -4.59 24.80
N ASP A 6 -4.09 -3.50 25.52
CA ASP A 6 -4.82 -3.56 26.78
C ASP A 6 -6.29 -3.86 26.43
N PRO A 7 -6.85 -5.01 26.87
CA PRO A 7 -8.25 -5.34 26.61
C PRO A 7 -9.22 -4.34 27.25
N ASN A 8 -8.75 -3.47 28.15
CA ASN A 8 -9.51 -2.39 28.77
C ASN A 8 -9.30 -1.04 28.06
N GLU A 9 -8.50 -0.97 26.99
CA GLU A 9 -8.33 0.24 26.18
C GLU A 9 -9.64 0.50 25.40
N SER A 10 -10.58 1.17 26.05
CA SER A 10 -11.83 1.60 25.45
C SER A 10 -11.55 2.76 24.50
N ARG A 11 -11.42 2.46 23.21
CA ARG A 11 -11.57 3.47 22.17
C ARG A 11 -13.05 3.84 22.09
N THR A 12 -13.34 5.12 22.09
CA THR A 12 -14.71 5.60 21.91
C THR A 12 -15.21 5.21 20.52
N GLU A 13 -16.51 4.98 20.38
CA GLU A 13 -17.14 4.71 19.08
C GLU A 13 -16.85 5.83 18.07
N THR A 14 -16.71 7.07 18.56
CA THR A 14 -16.30 8.24 17.79
C THR A 14 -14.87 8.13 17.25
N GLU A 15 -13.93 7.63 18.04
CA GLU A 15 -12.54 7.42 17.61
C GLU A 15 -12.42 6.28 16.61
N LEU A 16 -13.16 5.19 16.81
CA LEU A 16 -13.22 4.06 15.87
C LEU A 16 -13.84 4.47 14.52
N LYS A 17 -14.83 5.36 14.55
CA LYS A 17 -15.51 5.88 13.36
C LYS A 17 -14.81 7.09 12.73
N ARG A 18 -13.75 7.63 13.35
CA ARG A 18 -13.04 8.79 12.79
C ARG A 18 -12.46 8.40 11.43
N ALA A 19 -12.89 9.09 10.40
CA ALA A 19 -12.36 8.91 9.06
C ALA A 19 -10.86 9.23 9.06
N VAL A 20 -10.07 8.25 8.66
CA VAL A 20 -8.65 8.44 8.35
C VAL A 20 -8.55 9.29 7.09
N ASP A 21 -7.68 10.30 7.06
CA ASP A 21 -7.53 11.14 5.87
C ASP A 21 -7.02 10.32 4.68
N ALA A 22 -7.31 10.79 3.45
CA ALA A 22 -6.99 10.06 2.23
C ALA A 22 -5.48 9.76 2.05
N LYS A 23 -4.58 10.61 2.57
CA LYS A 23 -3.13 10.35 2.49
C LYS A 23 -2.74 9.23 3.43
N THR A 24 -3.30 9.22 4.64
CA THR A 24 -3.04 8.16 5.61
C THR A 24 -3.64 6.83 5.14
N GLN A 25 -4.84 6.85 4.54
CA GLN A 25 -5.41 5.67 3.88
C GLN A 25 -4.49 5.13 2.77
N ALA A 26 -3.95 6.01 1.91
CA ALA A 26 -3.04 5.61 0.83
C ALA A 26 -1.76 4.97 1.37
N ARG A 27 -1.23 5.46 2.49
CA ARG A 27 -0.06 4.86 3.16
C ARG A 27 -0.38 3.46 3.68
N PHE A 28 -1.52 3.25 4.32
CA PHE A 28 -1.92 1.92 4.79
C PHE A 28 -2.15 0.94 3.64
N ALA A 29 -2.81 1.40 2.57
CA ALA A 29 -2.96 0.64 1.34
C ALA A 29 -1.60 0.23 0.74
N TYR A 30 -0.66 1.18 0.64
CA TYR A 30 0.69 0.92 0.16
C TYR A 30 1.40 -0.15 1.00
N LEU A 31 1.39 0.00 2.33
CA LEU A 31 2.00 -0.96 3.25
C LEU A 31 1.39 -2.35 3.11
N ARG A 32 0.06 -2.45 3.04
CA ARG A 32 -0.62 -3.75 2.89
C ARG A 32 -0.21 -4.42 1.59
N MET A 33 -0.21 -3.68 0.47
CA MET A 33 0.20 -4.20 -0.83
C MET A 33 1.65 -4.69 -0.82
N GLU A 34 2.59 -3.88 -0.31
CA GLU A 34 4.02 -4.25 -0.25
C GLU A 34 4.26 -5.50 0.58
N ILE A 35 3.65 -5.60 1.76
CA ILE A 35 3.76 -6.75 2.64
C ILE A 35 3.17 -8.00 1.96
N ALA A 36 1.99 -7.87 1.34
CA ALA A 36 1.38 -8.98 0.63
C ALA A 36 2.26 -9.47 -0.53
N ILE A 37 2.81 -8.55 -1.34
CA ILE A 37 3.71 -8.88 -2.46
C ILE A 37 4.97 -9.57 -1.92
N TYR A 38 5.54 -9.07 -0.82
CA TYR A 38 6.71 -9.66 -0.18
C TYR A 38 6.45 -11.10 0.27
N HIS A 39 5.30 -11.38 0.88
CA HIS A 39 4.94 -12.74 1.32
C HIS A 39 4.55 -13.67 0.17
N ASN A 40 4.06 -13.13 -0.95
CA ASN A 40 3.79 -13.91 -2.16
C ASN A 40 5.07 -14.19 -2.98
N THR A 41 6.18 -13.52 -2.67
CA THR A 41 7.46 -13.71 -3.36
C THR A 41 8.25 -14.85 -2.71
N SER A 42 8.77 -15.79 -3.52
CA SER A 42 9.56 -16.92 -3.02
C SER A 42 10.87 -16.49 -2.35
N ASP A 43 11.41 -17.33 -1.47
CA ASP A 43 12.66 -17.07 -0.75
C ASP A 43 13.84 -16.86 -1.69
N GLU A 44 13.91 -17.65 -2.76
CA GLU A 44 14.96 -17.56 -3.78
C GLU A 44 14.95 -16.17 -4.42
N LYS A 45 13.78 -15.73 -4.88
CA LYS A 45 13.60 -14.43 -5.51
C LYS A 45 13.83 -13.28 -4.52
N ARG A 46 13.51 -13.46 -3.24
CA ARG A 46 13.85 -12.47 -2.20
C ARG A 46 15.36 -12.37 -1.97
N LYS A 47 16.08 -13.50 -1.95
CA LYS A 47 17.55 -13.54 -1.82
C LYS A 47 18.24 -12.86 -3.00
N GLU A 48 17.76 -13.09 -4.22
CA GLU A 48 18.26 -12.39 -5.43
C GLU A 48 18.10 -10.87 -5.32
N ASN A 49 17.05 -10.40 -4.65
CA ASN A 49 16.79 -8.98 -4.40
C ASN A 49 17.43 -8.46 -3.08
N GLY A 50 18.54 -9.08 -2.66
CA GLY A 50 19.32 -8.66 -1.50
C GLY A 50 18.84 -9.21 -0.15
N GLY A 51 17.86 -10.13 -0.13
CA GLY A 51 17.43 -10.82 1.08
C GLY A 51 16.85 -9.89 2.16
N LEU A 52 16.34 -8.72 1.76
CA LEU A 52 15.87 -7.70 2.69
C LEU A 52 14.62 -8.19 3.45
N SER A 53 14.47 -7.76 4.70
CA SER A 53 13.19 -7.84 5.40
C SER A 53 12.16 -6.96 4.69
N TYR A 54 10.87 -7.26 4.86
CA TYR A 54 9.81 -6.42 4.31
C TYR A 54 9.92 -4.96 4.79
N TRP A 55 10.30 -4.73 6.05
CA TRP A 55 10.55 -3.38 6.58
C TRP A 55 11.63 -2.65 5.77
N ARG A 56 12.80 -3.26 5.60
CA ARG A 56 13.92 -2.63 4.90
C ARG A 56 13.61 -2.41 3.41
N LEU A 57 12.84 -3.30 2.80
CA LEU A 57 12.36 -3.12 1.42
C LEU A 57 11.42 -1.90 1.32
N ILE A 58 10.44 -1.81 2.22
CA ILE A 58 9.45 -0.73 2.25
C ILE A 58 10.15 0.61 2.50
N ASP A 59 11.05 0.69 3.47
CA ASP A 59 11.79 1.93 3.79
C ASP A 59 12.58 2.44 2.58
N SER A 60 13.27 1.55 1.88
CA SER A 60 14.01 1.88 0.65
C SER A 60 13.11 2.44 -0.44
N LYS A 61 11.91 1.87 -0.62
CA LYS A 61 10.96 2.34 -1.62
C LYS A 61 10.29 3.65 -1.21
N LEU A 62 9.96 3.83 0.07
CA LEU A 62 9.45 5.09 0.60
C LEU A 62 10.47 6.22 0.42
N ALA A 63 11.76 5.96 0.67
CA ALA A 63 12.82 6.92 0.43
C ALA A 63 12.85 7.41 -1.02
N GLN A 64 12.61 6.52 -1.99
CA GLN A 64 12.52 6.90 -3.41
C GLN A 64 11.30 7.77 -3.75
N LEU A 65 10.23 7.68 -2.96
CA LEU A 65 9.03 8.49 -3.13
C LEU A 65 9.18 9.91 -2.55
N CYS A 66 10.06 10.11 -1.56
CA CYS A 66 10.27 11.41 -0.93
C CYS A 66 10.65 12.52 -1.92
N ASP A 67 11.42 12.19 -2.95
CA ASP A 67 11.91 13.16 -3.94
C ASP A 67 10.95 13.38 -5.13
N LYS A 68 9.74 12.81 -5.07
CA LYS A 68 8.77 12.90 -6.17
C LYS A 68 7.93 14.18 -6.11
N SER A 69 7.50 14.66 -7.27
CA SER A 69 6.62 15.82 -7.37
C SER A 69 5.27 15.55 -6.71
N ARG A 70 4.57 16.64 -6.34
CA ARG A 70 3.23 16.55 -5.75
C ARG A 70 2.25 15.79 -6.64
N ASP A 71 2.29 16.03 -7.95
CA ASP A 71 1.41 15.36 -8.91
C ASP A 71 1.72 13.87 -9.02
N TYR A 72 3.01 13.51 -8.99
CA TYR A 72 3.43 12.12 -8.96
C TYR A 72 2.89 11.41 -7.71
N LEU A 73 3.06 12.00 -6.53
CA LEU A 73 2.56 11.42 -5.28
C LEU A 73 1.04 11.33 -5.26
N ARG A 74 0.33 12.32 -5.82
CA ARG A 74 -1.12 12.29 -5.94
C ARG A 74 -1.58 11.14 -6.83
N ALA A 75 -0.99 10.99 -8.01
CA ALA A 75 -1.31 9.91 -8.94
C ALA A 75 -0.96 8.53 -8.37
N PHE A 76 0.23 8.40 -7.77
CA PHE A 76 0.66 7.19 -7.08
C PHE A 76 -0.32 6.78 -5.98
N ASN A 77 -0.68 7.70 -5.09
CA ASN A 77 -1.62 7.44 -3.99
C ASN A 77 -3.01 7.04 -4.50
N ALA A 78 -3.50 7.68 -5.57
CA ALA A 78 -4.79 7.34 -6.17
C ALA A 78 -4.80 5.91 -6.74
N ILE A 79 -3.74 5.52 -7.46
CA ILE A 79 -3.62 4.15 -7.99
C ILE A 79 -3.53 3.13 -6.86
N ILE A 80 -2.70 3.39 -5.85
CA ILE A 80 -2.54 2.50 -4.69
C ILE A 80 -3.87 2.30 -3.97
N LEU A 81 -4.60 3.37 -3.68
CA LEU A 81 -5.91 3.27 -3.03
C LEU A 81 -6.89 2.45 -3.87
N ALA A 82 -6.98 2.72 -5.17
CA ALA A 82 -7.88 1.99 -6.05
C ALA A 82 -7.53 0.49 -6.14
N ARG A 83 -6.24 0.16 -6.22
CA ARG A 83 -5.77 -1.24 -6.22
C ARG A 83 -6.04 -1.92 -4.89
N ASP A 84 -5.74 -1.29 -3.76
CA ASP A 84 -6.00 -1.85 -2.43
C ASP A 84 -7.50 -2.10 -2.22
N GLN A 85 -8.36 -1.13 -2.56
CA GLN A 85 -9.80 -1.29 -2.47
C GLN A 85 -10.34 -2.40 -3.38
N GLY A 86 -9.76 -2.57 -4.57
CA GLY A 86 -10.18 -3.63 -5.51
C GLY A 86 -9.67 -5.02 -5.13
N LEU A 87 -8.54 -5.12 -4.42
CA LEU A 87 -7.91 -6.39 -4.05
C LEU A 87 -8.31 -6.84 -2.63
N PHE A 88 -8.31 -5.94 -1.65
CA PHE A 88 -8.53 -6.22 -0.23
C PHE A 88 -9.89 -5.70 0.25
N ASP A 89 -10.95 -6.04 -0.48
CA ASP A 89 -12.33 -5.58 -0.22
C ASP A 89 -13.07 -6.43 0.84
N GLY A 90 -12.42 -7.44 1.39
CA GLY A 90 -12.99 -8.40 2.33
C GLY A 90 -13.82 -9.52 1.68
N LYS A 91 -13.92 -9.56 0.35
CA LYS A 91 -14.61 -10.59 -0.42
C LYS A 91 -13.65 -11.45 -1.21
N ASN A 92 -12.62 -10.84 -1.81
CA ASN A 92 -11.63 -11.58 -2.57
C ASN A 92 -10.83 -12.53 -1.68
N LYS A 93 -10.64 -13.76 -2.17
CA LYS A 93 -9.80 -14.75 -1.53
C LYS A 93 -8.34 -14.53 -1.94
N TRP A 94 -7.42 -15.05 -1.12
CA TRP A 94 -5.99 -14.90 -1.38
C TRP A 94 -5.54 -15.40 -2.76
N ASP A 95 -6.08 -16.53 -3.22
CA ASP A 95 -5.74 -17.08 -4.54
C ASP A 95 -6.21 -16.19 -5.70
N GLU A 96 -7.32 -15.47 -5.51
CA GLU A 96 -7.84 -14.51 -6.49
C GLU A 96 -6.98 -13.24 -6.49
N ILE A 97 -6.59 -12.76 -5.29
CA ILE A 97 -5.72 -11.60 -5.12
C ILE A 97 -4.37 -11.83 -5.81
N LYS A 98 -3.68 -12.94 -5.49
CA LYS A 98 -2.32 -13.20 -6.01
C LYS A 98 -2.28 -13.49 -7.51
N SER A 99 -3.41 -13.89 -8.09
CA SER A 99 -3.56 -14.14 -9.53
C SER A 99 -3.98 -12.88 -10.31
N ASN A 100 -4.33 -11.79 -9.62
CA ASN A 100 -4.76 -10.55 -10.23
C ASN A 100 -3.56 -9.78 -10.80
N GLU A 101 -3.64 -9.34 -12.06
CA GLU A 101 -2.58 -8.54 -12.71
C GLU A 101 -2.29 -7.20 -12.01
N LYS A 102 -3.23 -6.69 -11.21
CA LYS A 102 -3.07 -5.46 -10.42
C LYS A 102 -2.40 -5.72 -9.07
N PHE A 103 -2.09 -6.97 -8.72
CA PHE A 103 -1.33 -7.32 -7.52
C PHE A 103 0.17 -7.01 -7.68
N GLN A 104 0.44 -5.72 -7.84
CA GLN A 104 1.77 -5.14 -7.99
C GLN A 104 1.71 -3.65 -7.63
N ILE A 105 2.85 -3.09 -7.27
CA ILE A 105 3.00 -1.65 -7.08
C ILE A 105 3.02 -0.95 -8.45
N PRO A 106 2.40 0.22 -8.62
CA PRO A 106 2.38 0.91 -9.90
C PRO A 106 3.79 1.24 -10.37
N THR A 107 4.01 1.05 -11.67
CA THR A 107 5.25 1.44 -12.33
C THR A 107 5.33 2.96 -12.49
N LYS A 108 6.49 3.49 -12.90
CA LYS A 108 6.60 4.93 -13.21
C LYS A 108 5.67 5.31 -14.35
N GLU A 109 5.53 4.42 -15.33
CA GLU A 109 4.66 4.55 -16.49
C GLU A 109 3.18 4.61 -16.06
N ASP A 110 2.75 3.73 -15.15
CA ASP A 110 1.39 3.77 -14.57
C ASP A 110 1.10 5.14 -13.95
N VAL A 111 2.05 5.67 -13.16
CA VAL A 111 1.90 6.95 -12.48
C VAL A 111 1.86 8.10 -13.50
N HIS A 112 2.76 8.11 -14.49
CA HIS A 112 2.78 9.15 -15.52
C HIS A 112 1.51 9.14 -16.38
N MET A 113 0.95 7.97 -16.69
CA MET A 113 -0.34 7.87 -17.36
C MET A 113 -1.46 8.45 -16.50
N ALA A 114 -1.48 8.11 -15.21
CA ALA A 114 -2.49 8.63 -14.29
C ALA A 114 -2.41 10.15 -14.07
N ILE A 115 -1.22 10.75 -14.08
CA ILE A 115 -1.07 12.22 -14.01
C ILE A 115 -1.83 12.89 -15.16
N ARG A 116 -1.84 12.30 -16.37
CA ARG A 116 -2.51 12.87 -17.55
C ARG A 116 -4.04 12.78 -17.48
N THR A 117 -4.57 11.84 -16.68
CA THR A 117 -6.00 11.56 -16.61
C THR A 117 -6.65 12.11 -15.35
N LEU A 118 -5.87 12.40 -14.30
CA LEU A 118 -6.38 12.99 -13.08
C LEU A 118 -6.68 14.49 -13.29
N PRO A 119 -7.84 14.98 -12.83
CA PRO A 119 -8.15 16.41 -12.90
C PRO A 119 -7.11 17.22 -12.14
N ALA A 120 -6.70 18.38 -12.65
CA ALA A 120 -5.75 19.25 -11.96
C ALA A 120 -6.21 19.53 -10.51
N ALA A 121 -5.27 19.63 -9.57
CA ALA A 121 -5.62 20.02 -8.22
C ALA A 121 -6.08 21.48 -8.27
N GLY A 122 -7.36 21.72 -8.00
CA GLY A 122 -7.90 23.06 -7.80
C GLY A 122 -7.36 23.72 -6.54
#